data_AF-A8NK77-F1
#
_entry.id   AF-A8NK77-F1
#
_cell.length_a   1.000
_cell.length_b   1.000
_cell.length_c   1.000
_cell.angle_alpha   90.00
_cell.angle_beta   90.00
_cell.angle_gamma   90.00
#
_symmetry.space_group_name_H-M   'P 1'
#
loop_
_entity.id
_entity.type
_entity.pdbx_description
1 polymer ?
#
loop_
_entity_poly.entity_id
_entity_poly.type
_entity_poly.pdbx_seq_one_letter_code
_entity_poly.pdbx_strand_id
1 'polypeptide(L)'
;MSSFATITHIEHAKPAKKSLHLLQYGSTHVSTRRTEPRFGTWTLVIRERGSPFAVVFHVEATVCTKLGGTTVDQPPRYHYKMKAKTLKLSKKRIIDANGNLRMMMDPEAFQLAPHLTPIRSFRLTSFEEEQTAGIWEVLPKALEDAVHVNTEPEWTVSQRWVEHALRRLRDAGFDVPAVERSVLNRALEKFNVVGGDDNYLLNFLNNEYR
;
A
#
# COMPACT_ATOMS: atom_id res chain seq x y z
N MET A 1 -37.47 49.22 -1.28
CA MET A 1 -36.33 48.57 -1.94
C MET A 1 -35.56 47.80 -0.89
N SER A 2 -35.75 46.49 -0.78
CA SER A 2 -35.03 45.63 0.17
C SER A 2 -33.71 45.16 -0.44
N SER A 3 -32.60 45.49 0.22
CA SER A 3 -31.28 44.95 -0.07
C SER A 3 -31.12 43.61 0.65
N PHE A 4 -31.08 42.51 -0.09
CA PHE A 4 -30.61 41.22 0.42
C PHE A 4 -29.08 41.23 0.42
N ALA A 5 -28.47 41.35 1.59
CA ALA A 5 -27.07 41.02 1.77
C ALA A 5 -26.95 39.49 1.75
N THR A 6 -26.53 38.93 0.62
CA THR A 6 -26.11 37.52 0.54
C THR A 6 -24.81 37.38 1.32
N ILE A 7 -24.90 36.90 2.56
CA ILE A 7 -23.74 36.45 3.33
C ILE A 7 -23.30 35.13 2.69
N THR A 8 -22.29 35.20 1.82
CA THR A 8 -21.58 34.02 1.33
C THR A 8 -20.73 33.49 2.48
N HIS A 9 -21.27 32.55 3.26
CA HIS A 9 -20.48 31.73 4.15
C HIS A 9 -19.50 30.93 3.28
N ILE A 10 -18.27 31.42 3.16
CA ILE A 10 -17.14 30.59 2.73
C ILE A 10 -16.85 29.71 3.94
N GLU A 11 -17.49 28.54 3.99
CA GLU A 11 -16.95 27.45 4.80
C GLU A 11 -15.52 27.22 4.29
N HIS A 12 -14.53 27.61 5.09
CA HIS A 12 -13.17 27.12 4.91
C HIS A 12 -13.25 25.59 5.01
N ALA A 13 -13.33 24.92 3.86
CA ALA A 13 -13.25 23.49 3.78
C ALA A 13 -11.97 23.09 4.52
N LYS A 14 -12.10 22.30 5.60
CA LYS A 14 -10.95 21.79 6.32
C LYS A 14 -9.99 21.16 5.30
N PRO A 15 -8.68 21.42 5.37
CA PRO A 15 -7.72 20.83 4.43
C PRO A 15 -7.93 19.32 4.42
N ALA A 16 -8.00 18.75 3.20
CA ALA A 16 -8.26 17.34 3.03
C ALA A 16 -7.05 16.55 3.51
N LYS A 17 -7.13 16.01 4.73
CA LYS A 17 -6.06 15.19 5.29
C LYS A 17 -5.73 14.01 4.38
N LYS A 18 -4.46 13.89 4.02
CA LYS A 18 -3.92 12.72 3.35
C LYS A 18 -3.63 11.63 4.37
N SER A 19 -3.52 10.41 3.86
CA SER A 19 -3.26 9.23 4.67
C SER A 19 -2.28 8.30 3.97
N LEU A 20 -1.39 7.72 4.76
CA LEU A 20 -0.44 6.72 4.31
C LEU A 20 -0.98 5.35 4.72
N HIS A 21 -1.03 4.42 3.77
CA HIS A 21 -1.47 3.06 3.97
C HIS A 21 -0.38 2.08 3.57
N LEU A 22 -0.30 0.96 4.28
CA LEU A 22 0.46 -0.22 3.88
C LEU A 22 -0.49 -1.18 3.17
N LEU A 23 -0.19 -1.54 1.93
CA LEU A 23 -0.88 -2.60 1.20
C LEU A 23 -0.02 -3.86 1.13
N GLN A 24 -0.63 -5.00 1.41
CA GLN A 24 -0.02 -6.32 1.23
C GLN A 24 -0.67 -7.00 0.02
N TYR A 25 0.16 -7.47 -0.91
CA TYR A 25 -0.24 -8.28 -2.06
C TYR A 25 0.05 -9.75 -1.80
N GLY A 26 -0.87 -10.58 -2.23
CA GLY A 26 -0.65 -12.01 -2.37
C GLY A 26 0.08 -12.32 -3.65
N SER A 27 0.74 -13.47 -3.68
CA SER A 27 1.27 -14.04 -4.92
C SER A 27 0.39 -15.20 -5.35
N THR A 28 -0.03 -15.21 -6.60
CA THR A 28 -0.68 -16.38 -7.21
C THR A 28 0.39 -17.22 -7.91
N HIS A 29 0.63 -18.44 -7.43
CA HIS A 29 1.56 -19.38 -8.04
C HIS A 29 0.84 -20.68 -8.37
N VAL A 30 0.80 -21.07 -9.65
CA VAL A 30 0.16 -22.31 -10.14
C VAL A 30 -1.25 -22.47 -9.52
N SER A 31 -2.09 -21.46 -9.73
CA SER A 31 -3.49 -21.42 -9.26
C SER A 31 -3.67 -21.39 -7.73
N THR A 32 -2.58 -21.40 -6.95
CA THR A 32 -2.64 -21.31 -5.49
C THR A 32 -2.29 -19.88 -5.05
N ARG A 33 -3.23 -19.22 -4.38
CA ARG A 33 -3.00 -17.89 -3.81
C ARG A 33 -2.25 -18.03 -2.48
N ARG A 34 -1.02 -17.53 -2.43
CA ARG A 34 -0.25 -17.39 -1.19
C ARG A 34 -0.62 -16.08 -0.51
N THR A 35 -1.19 -16.20 0.69
CA THR A 35 -1.69 -15.06 1.48
C THR A 35 -0.84 -14.73 2.70
N GLU A 36 0.15 -15.57 3.00
CA GLU A 36 1.06 -15.38 4.12
C GLU A 36 1.88 -14.09 3.95
N PRO A 37 1.88 -13.17 4.93
CA PRO A 37 2.58 -11.89 4.86
C PRO A 37 4.06 -12.00 4.51
N ARG A 38 4.74 -13.01 5.04
CA ARG A 38 6.16 -13.28 4.79
C ARG A 38 6.49 -13.55 3.32
N PHE A 39 5.54 -13.99 2.50
CA PHE A 39 5.75 -14.27 1.07
C PHE A 39 5.05 -13.25 0.16
N GLY A 40 4.47 -12.19 0.73
CA GLY A 40 3.75 -11.16 -0.02
C GLY A 40 4.62 -9.96 -0.38
N THR A 41 4.27 -9.28 -1.47
CA THR A 41 4.84 -7.97 -1.82
C THR A 41 4.15 -6.87 -1.03
N TRP A 42 4.92 -5.95 -0.45
CA TRP A 42 4.38 -4.84 0.34
C TRP A 42 4.57 -3.51 -0.37
N THR A 43 3.58 -2.63 -0.26
CA THR A 43 3.58 -1.33 -0.91
C THR A 43 3.04 -0.25 0.00
N LEU A 44 3.38 1.00 -0.30
CA LEU A 44 2.85 2.16 0.40
C LEU A 44 1.90 2.91 -0.50
N VAL A 45 0.82 3.44 0.07
CA VAL A 45 -0.22 4.13 -0.68
C VAL A 45 -0.54 5.45 -0.01
N ILE A 46 -0.48 6.54 -0.77
CA ILE A 46 -1.02 7.82 -0.37
C ILE A 46 -2.43 7.94 -0.90
N ARG A 47 -3.35 8.30 -0.02
CA ARG A 47 -4.75 8.59 -0.37
C ARG A 47 -5.22 9.86 0.32
N GLU A 48 -5.98 10.65 -0.42
CA GLU A 48 -6.70 11.80 0.10
C GLU A 48 -8.18 11.44 0.29
N ARG A 49 -8.76 11.87 1.41
CA ARG A 49 -10.17 11.62 1.69
C ARG A 49 -11.04 12.34 0.65
N GLY A 50 -11.98 11.61 0.05
CA GLY A 50 -12.88 12.15 -0.98
C GLY A 50 -12.28 12.16 -2.39
N SER A 51 -10.96 12.02 -2.54
CA SER A 51 -10.34 11.87 -3.86
C SER A 51 -10.65 10.51 -4.48
N PRO A 52 -10.97 10.45 -5.79
CA PRO A 52 -11.10 9.20 -6.53
C PRO A 52 -9.74 8.64 -6.96
N PHE A 53 -8.62 9.19 -6.48
CA PHE A 53 -7.28 8.75 -6.84
C PHE A 53 -6.46 8.35 -5.62
N ALA A 54 -5.53 7.40 -5.84
CA ALA A 54 -4.46 7.07 -4.91
C ALA A 54 -3.14 6.96 -5.67
N VAL A 55 -2.04 7.17 -4.94
CA VAL A 55 -0.69 6.94 -5.47
C VAL A 55 -0.09 5.74 -4.76
N VAL A 56 0.25 4.70 -5.51
CA VAL A 56 0.87 3.48 -5.00
C VAL A 56 2.36 3.48 -5.30
N PHE A 57 3.16 3.40 -4.25
CA PHE A 57 4.62 3.27 -4.29
C PHE A 57 4.99 1.80 -4.12
N HIS A 58 5.74 1.24 -5.06
CA HIS A 58 6.15 -0.16 -5.05
C HIS A 58 7.59 -0.32 -5.54
N VAL A 59 8.21 -1.43 -5.15
CA VAL A 59 9.51 -1.84 -5.68
C VAL A 59 9.27 -2.68 -6.93
N GLU A 60 9.95 -2.34 -8.01
CA GLU A 60 9.98 -3.10 -9.25
C GLU A 60 11.37 -3.73 -9.42
N ALA A 61 11.43 -5.05 -9.65
CA ALA A 61 12.64 -5.77 -9.96
C ALA A 61 12.73 -6.07 -11.47
N THR A 62 13.74 -5.51 -12.14
CA THR A 62 14.03 -5.80 -13.55
C THR A 62 15.19 -6.78 -13.66
N VAL A 63 14.99 -7.91 -14.36
CA VAL A 63 16.05 -8.91 -14.57
C VAL A 63 17.20 -8.33 -15.40
N CYS A 64 18.44 -8.47 -14.91
CA CYS A 64 19.67 -8.01 -15.57
C CYS A 64 20.47 -9.16 -16.20
N THR A 65 20.22 -10.41 -15.82
CA THR A 65 20.84 -11.57 -16.45
C THR A 65 20.23 -11.80 -17.82
N LYS A 66 21.05 -11.94 -18.87
CA LYS A 66 20.57 -12.38 -20.18
C LYS A 66 19.88 -13.73 -20.01
N LEU A 67 18.61 -13.82 -20.44
CA LEU A 67 17.94 -15.10 -20.66
C LEU A 67 18.84 -15.93 -21.59
N GLY A 68 19.46 -17.00 -21.08
CA GLY A 68 20.39 -17.86 -21.82
C GLY A 68 21.89 -17.71 -21.53
N GLY A 69 22.30 -16.99 -20.48
CA GLY A 69 23.70 -16.92 -20.04
C GLY A 69 24.21 -18.20 -19.35
N THR A 70 24.75 -19.12 -20.14
CA THR A 70 25.72 -20.24 -19.93
C THR A 70 25.91 -21.00 -18.60
N THR A 71 25.23 -20.73 -17.49
CA THR A 71 25.23 -21.64 -16.33
C THR A 71 23.84 -21.70 -15.72
N VAL A 72 23.21 -22.88 -15.85
CA VAL A 72 21.88 -23.22 -15.30
C VAL A 72 21.81 -23.04 -13.77
N ASP A 73 22.96 -22.85 -13.11
CA ASP A 73 23.10 -22.88 -11.65
C ASP A 73 23.17 -21.50 -10.95
N GLN A 74 23.11 -20.38 -11.67
CA GLN A 74 23.14 -19.05 -11.03
C GLN A 74 21.74 -18.42 -10.91
N PRO A 75 21.36 -17.91 -9.73
CA PRO A 75 20.08 -17.21 -9.57
C PRO A 75 20.06 -15.93 -10.43
N PRO A 76 18.88 -15.54 -10.94
CA PRO A 76 18.74 -14.29 -11.70
C PRO A 76 19.19 -13.10 -10.87
N ARG A 77 19.86 -12.14 -11.52
CA ARG A 77 20.21 -10.86 -10.92
C ARG A 77 19.20 -9.81 -11.35
N TYR A 78 18.91 -8.88 -10.46
CA TYR A 78 17.89 -7.86 -10.61
C TYR A 78 18.47 -6.46 -10.37
N HIS A 79 17.88 -5.49 -11.05
CA HIS A 79 17.98 -4.08 -10.71
C HIS A 79 16.65 -3.64 -10.14
N TYR A 80 16.68 -3.06 -8.93
CA TYR A 80 15.47 -2.61 -8.26
C TYR A 80 15.28 -1.11 -8.43
N LYS A 81 14.05 -0.69 -8.66
CA LYS A 81 13.65 0.73 -8.65
C LYS A 81 12.37 0.93 -7.87
N MET A 82 12.25 2.06 -7.21
CA MET A 82 10.98 2.51 -6.66
C MET A 82 10.16 3.12 -7.80
N LYS A 83 8.91 2.69 -7.92
CA LYS A 83 7.94 3.18 -8.89
C LYS A 83 6.72 3.73 -8.15
N ALA A 84 6.17 4.80 -8.68
CA ALA A 84 4.89 5.34 -8.24
C ALA A 84 3.88 5.21 -9.37
N LYS A 85 2.67 4.74 -9.04
CA LYS A 85 1.56 4.59 -9.98
C LYS A 85 0.32 5.26 -9.41
N THR A 86 -0.24 6.21 -10.15
CA THR A 86 -1.54 6.79 -9.83
C THR A 86 -2.65 5.86 -10.30
N LEU A 87 -3.57 5.53 -9.40
CA LEU A 87 -4.68 4.62 -9.64
C LEU A 87 -6.00 5.34 -9.41
N LYS A 88 -6.98 5.08 -10.29
CA LYS A 88 -8.36 5.54 -10.11
C LYS A 88 -9.10 4.52 -9.25
N LEU A 89 -9.64 5.01 -8.15
CA LEU A 89 -10.34 4.23 -7.15
C LEU A 89 -11.80 4.02 -7.57
N SER A 90 -12.23 2.77 -7.66
CA SER A 90 -13.64 2.39 -7.81
C SER A 90 -14.15 1.76 -6.52
N LYS A 91 -15.45 1.94 -6.24
CA LYS A 91 -16.11 1.28 -5.11
C LYS A 91 -17.08 0.21 -5.64
N LYS A 92 -17.07 -0.97 -5.03
CA LYS A 92 -18.05 -2.04 -5.23
C LYS A 92 -19.03 -2.08 -4.05
N ARG A 93 -20.28 -2.42 -4.35
CA ARG A 93 -21.33 -2.69 -3.35
C ARG A 93 -21.14 -4.11 -2.84
N ILE A 94 -21.12 -4.28 -1.53
CA ILE A 94 -21.07 -5.60 -0.87
C ILE A 94 -22.19 -5.68 0.16
N ILE A 95 -22.69 -6.89 0.39
CA ILE A 95 -23.63 -7.17 1.48
C ILE A 95 -22.80 -7.85 2.57
N ASP A 96 -22.81 -7.30 3.78
CA ASP A 96 -22.09 -7.90 4.90
C ASP A 96 -22.79 -9.17 5.43
N ALA A 97 -22.12 -9.91 6.32
CA ALA A 97 -22.67 -11.13 6.91
C ALA A 97 -23.99 -10.93 7.68
N ASN A 98 -24.33 -9.68 8.03
CA ASN A 98 -25.57 -9.31 8.70
C ASN A 98 -26.64 -8.80 7.71
N GLY A 99 -26.41 -8.93 6.40
CA GLY A 99 -27.34 -8.49 5.36
C GLY A 99 -27.32 -6.99 5.07
N ASN A 100 -26.40 -6.21 5.66
CA ASN A 100 -26.34 -4.77 5.42
C ASN A 100 -25.53 -4.43 4.18
N LEU A 101 -26.06 -3.52 3.36
CA LEU A 101 -25.33 -2.97 2.22
C LEU A 101 -24.18 -2.10 2.71
N ARG A 102 -22.96 -2.38 2.26
CA ARG A 102 -21.77 -1.56 2.46
C ARG A 102 -21.10 -1.23 1.13
N MET A 103 -20.49 -0.05 1.08
CA MET A 103 -19.60 0.33 0.00
C MET A 103 -18.17 -0.03 0.39
N MET A 104 -17.44 -0.65 -0.51
CA MET A 104 -16.06 -1.05 -0.32
C MET A 104 -15.23 -0.63 -1.52
N MET A 105 -13.96 -0.31 -1.30
CA MET A 105 -13.01 -0.13 -2.39
C MET A 105 -12.78 -1.43 -3.16
N ASP A 106 -12.88 -1.33 -4.47
CA ASP A 106 -12.62 -2.45 -5.38
C ASP A 106 -11.14 -2.85 -5.32
N PRO A 107 -10.79 -4.10 -4.94
CA PRO A 107 -9.41 -4.55 -4.92
C PRO A 107 -8.73 -4.49 -6.29
N GLU A 108 -9.49 -4.63 -7.38
CA GLU A 108 -8.98 -4.54 -8.75
C GLU A 108 -8.42 -3.14 -9.04
N ALA A 109 -8.96 -2.10 -8.40
CA ALA A 109 -8.45 -0.73 -8.52
C ALA A 109 -7.02 -0.58 -7.98
N PHE A 110 -6.57 -1.50 -7.12
CA PHE A 110 -5.23 -1.51 -6.53
C PHE A 110 -4.29 -2.56 -7.15
N GLN A 111 -4.71 -3.28 -8.18
CA GLN A 111 -3.90 -4.33 -8.80
C GLN A 111 -2.64 -3.73 -9.45
N LEU A 112 -1.47 -4.19 -9.02
CA LEU A 112 -0.19 -3.77 -9.60
C LEU A 112 0.19 -4.60 -10.82
N ALA A 113 -0.06 -5.91 -10.76
CA ALA A 113 0.15 -6.86 -11.84
C ALA A 113 -0.93 -7.95 -11.80
N PRO A 114 -1.19 -8.68 -12.91
CA PRO A 114 -2.20 -9.73 -12.97
C PRO A 114 -2.07 -10.80 -11.87
N HIS A 115 -0.84 -11.13 -11.49
CA HIS A 115 -0.50 -12.14 -10.49
C HIS A 115 -0.39 -11.60 -9.04
N LEU A 116 -0.49 -10.27 -8.85
CA LEU A 116 -0.42 -9.61 -7.56
C LEU A 116 -1.80 -9.03 -7.21
N THR A 117 -2.56 -9.80 -6.43
CA THR A 117 -3.86 -9.34 -5.93
C THR A 117 -3.70 -8.81 -4.52
N PRO A 118 -4.11 -7.56 -4.24
CA PRO A 118 -4.00 -7.02 -2.89
C PRO A 118 -4.91 -7.83 -1.95
N ILE A 119 -4.42 -8.10 -0.75
CA ILE A 119 -5.12 -8.91 0.27
C ILE A 119 -5.47 -8.04 1.48
N ARG A 120 -4.58 -7.11 1.87
CA ARG A 120 -4.75 -6.33 3.09
C ARG A 120 -4.31 -4.90 2.86
N SER A 121 -4.89 -4.02 3.66
CA SER A 121 -4.56 -2.62 3.71
C SER A 121 -4.64 -2.14 5.16
N PHE A 122 -3.72 -1.28 5.56
CA PHE A 122 -3.65 -0.73 6.90
C PHE A 122 -3.30 0.74 6.83
N ARG A 123 -4.13 1.61 7.41
CA ARG A 123 -3.78 3.02 7.56
C ARG A 123 -2.70 3.15 8.62
N LEU A 124 -1.51 3.58 8.20
CA LEU A 124 -0.37 3.82 9.06
C LEU A 124 -0.49 5.16 9.78
N THR A 125 -0.87 6.21 9.05
CA THR A 125 -1.00 7.57 9.60
C THR A 125 -1.84 8.48 8.70
N SER A 126 -2.13 9.68 9.19
CA SER A 126 -2.68 10.81 8.44
C SER A 126 -1.75 12.01 8.55
N PHE A 127 -1.64 12.79 7.47
CA PHE A 127 -0.70 13.89 7.36
C PHE A 127 -1.28 15.02 6.48
N GLU A 128 -0.69 16.20 6.58
CA GLU A 128 -1.11 17.38 5.80
C GLU A 128 -0.49 17.38 4.39
N GLU A 129 -1.11 18.08 3.44
CA GLU A 129 -0.71 18.10 2.03
C GLU A 129 0.78 18.42 1.84
N GLU A 130 1.28 19.39 2.59
CA GLU A 130 2.63 19.93 2.55
C GLU A 130 3.68 18.86 2.90
N GLN A 131 3.30 17.86 3.69
CA GLN A 131 4.19 16.75 4.08
C GLN A 131 4.36 15.73 2.95
N THR A 132 3.55 15.78 1.88
CA THR A 132 3.65 14.82 0.75
C THR A 132 5.04 14.79 0.13
N ALA A 133 5.69 15.95 -0.02
CA ALA A 133 7.03 16.06 -0.59
C ALA A 133 8.07 15.26 0.22
N GLY A 134 7.98 15.31 1.55
CA GLY A 134 8.87 14.55 2.44
C GLY A 134 8.76 13.03 2.23
N ILE A 135 7.57 12.53 1.88
CA ILE A 135 7.41 11.11 1.54
C ILE A 135 8.19 10.77 0.25
N TRP A 136 8.05 11.58 -0.80
CA TRP A 136 8.76 11.36 -2.07
C TRP A 136 10.29 11.40 -1.93
N GLU A 137 10.82 12.16 -0.98
CA GLU A 137 12.25 12.22 -0.70
C GLU A 137 12.76 11.02 0.11
N VAL A 138 11.94 10.50 1.03
CA VAL A 138 12.32 9.41 1.93
C VAL A 138 12.28 8.06 1.23
N LEU A 139 11.25 7.79 0.43
CA LEU A 139 11.00 6.47 -0.13
C LEU A 139 12.11 5.92 -1.05
N PRO A 140 12.74 6.71 -1.94
CA PRO A 140 13.87 6.24 -2.74
C PRO A 140 15.08 5.86 -1.88
N LYS A 141 15.42 6.68 -0.88
CA LYS A 141 16.56 6.44 0.03
C LYS A 141 16.35 5.17 0.84
N ALA A 142 15.11 4.89 1.24
CA ALA A 142 14.78 3.64 1.92
C ALA A 142 15.03 2.40 1.03
N LEU A 143 14.94 2.52 -0.30
CA LEU A 143 15.20 1.40 -1.20
C LEU A 143 16.69 1.08 -1.30
N GLU A 144 17.54 2.10 -1.25
CA GLU A 144 19.00 1.94 -1.25
C GLU A 144 19.45 1.08 -0.05
N ASP A 145 18.88 1.32 1.14
CA ASP A 145 19.18 0.50 2.34
C ASP A 145 18.56 -0.90 2.28
N ALA A 146 17.49 -1.07 1.49
CA ALA A 146 16.70 -2.28 1.47
C ALA A 146 17.28 -3.39 0.57
N VAL A 147 18.18 -3.06 -0.35
CA VAL A 147 18.79 -4.04 -1.25
C VAL A 147 20.11 -4.52 -0.64
N HIS A 148 20.17 -5.77 -0.19
CA HIS A 148 21.42 -6.34 0.34
C HIS A 148 22.25 -6.96 -0.79
N VAL A 149 21.61 -7.78 -1.62
CA VAL A 149 22.23 -8.42 -2.79
C VAL A 149 21.26 -8.40 -3.96
N ASN A 150 21.80 -8.35 -5.18
CA ASN A 150 20.99 -8.20 -6.39
C ASN A 150 20.31 -9.49 -6.86
N THR A 151 20.34 -10.56 -6.06
CA THR A 151 19.67 -11.84 -6.35
C THR A 151 18.43 -12.05 -5.48
N GLU A 152 18.09 -11.10 -4.60
CA GLU A 152 16.94 -11.22 -3.71
C GLU A 152 15.63 -11.13 -4.52
N PRO A 153 14.60 -11.93 -4.19
CA PRO A 153 13.32 -11.79 -4.87
C PRO A 153 12.65 -10.45 -4.49
N GLU A 154 11.91 -9.86 -5.43
CA GLU A 154 11.26 -8.54 -5.29
C GLU A 154 10.45 -8.41 -4.00
N TRP A 155 9.69 -9.44 -3.63
CA TRP A 155 8.87 -9.43 -2.42
C TRP A 155 9.72 -9.24 -1.15
N THR A 156 10.90 -9.85 -1.06
CA THR A 156 11.79 -9.71 0.11
C THR A 156 12.32 -8.28 0.22
N VAL A 157 12.72 -7.69 -0.91
CA VAL A 157 13.21 -6.31 -0.97
C VAL A 157 12.07 -5.34 -0.65
N SER A 158 10.87 -5.57 -1.16
CA SER A 158 9.69 -4.72 -0.90
C SER A 158 9.34 -4.65 0.60
N GLN A 159 9.40 -5.78 1.31
CA GLN A 159 9.14 -5.81 2.75
C GLN A 159 10.22 -5.07 3.53
N ARG A 160 11.50 -5.24 3.15
CA ARG A 160 12.62 -4.51 3.75
C ARG A 160 12.47 -3.01 3.50
N TRP A 161 12.14 -2.65 2.27
CA TRP A 161 11.93 -1.27 1.86
C TRP A 161 10.85 -0.58 2.69
N VAL A 162 9.70 -1.22 2.94
CA VAL A 162 8.68 -0.67 3.83
C VAL A 162 9.21 -0.47 5.25
N GLU A 163 9.95 -1.43 5.80
CA GLU A 163 10.55 -1.31 7.13
C GLU A 163 11.50 -0.10 7.24
N HIS A 164 12.41 0.08 6.27
CA HIS A 164 13.31 1.25 6.24
C HIS A 164 12.55 2.55 5.97
N ALA A 165 11.52 2.51 5.11
CA ALA A 165 10.70 3.68 4.81
C ALA A 165 9.98 4.18 6.07
N LEU A 166 9.36 3.30 6.86
CA LEU A 166 8.69 3.69 8.10
C LEU A 166 9.65 4.28 9.13
N ARG A 167 10.85 3.70 9.27
CA ARG A 167 11.90 4.26 10.14
C ARG A 167 12.29 5.67 9.70
N ARG A 168 12.64 5.85 8.42
CA ARG A 168 13.05 7.15 7.88
C ARG A 168 11.92 8.19 7.90
N LEU A 169 10.67 7.79 7.67
CA LEU A 169 9.51 8.67 7.78
C LEU A 169 9.32 9.15 9.22
N ARG A 170 9.44 8.25 10.20
CA ARG A 170 9.39 8.63 11.61
C ARG A 170 10.53 9.60 11.96
N ASP A 171 11.74 9.32 11.50
CA ASP A 171 12.89 10.19 11.74
C ASP A 171 12.73 11.57 11.04
N ALA A 172 11.93 11.62 9.97
CA ALA A 172 11.49 12.85 9.31
C ALA A 172 10.26 13.53 9.97
N GLY A 173 9.80 13.05 11.13
CA GLY A 173 8.73 13.66 11.93
C GLY A 173 7.31 13.19 11.59
N PHE A 174 7.14 12.13 10.80
CA PHE A 174 5.82 11.54 10.58
C PHE A 174 5.41 10.67 11.77
N ASP A 175 4.14 10.74 12.16
CA ASP A 175 3.55 9.87 13.18
C ASP A 175 3.25 8.47 12.60
N VAL A 176 4.30 7.69 12.30
CA VAL A 176 4.20 6.32 11.79
C VAL A 176 4.78 5.32 12.79
N PRO A 177 4.27 4.08 12.84
CA PRO A 177 4.75 3.08 13.78
C PRO A 177 6.22 2.71 13.49
N ALA A 178 7.01 2.71 14.57
CA ALA A 178 8.38 2.22 14.58
C ALA A 178 8.40 0.69 14.71
N VAL A 179 8.22 -0.04 13.60
CA VAL A 179 8.01 -1.48 13.67
C VAL A 179 8.98 -2.25 12.79
N GLU A 180 9.62 -3.25 13.39
CA GLU A 180 10.37 -4.27 12.66
C GLU A 180 9.43 -5.09 11.76
N ARG A 181 9.99 -5.69 10.71
CA ARG A 181 9.24 -6.57 9.82
C ARG A 181 8.54 -7.72 10.55
N SER A 182 9.17 -8.28 11.58
CA SER A 182 8.59 -9.35 12.40
C SER A 182 7.31 -8.89 13.13
N VAL A 183 7.28 -7.62 13.54
CA VAL A 183 6.13 -6.98 14.20
C VAL A 183 5.04 -6.67 13.17
N LEU A 184 5.40 -6.16 11.99
CA LEU A 184 4.47 -5.95 10.88
C LEU A 184 3.83 -7.25 10.41
N ASN A 185 4.62 -8.31 10.24
CA ASN A 185 4.12 -9.65 9.92
C ASN A 185 3.12 -10.13 10.97
N ARG A 186 3.46 -10.05 12.27
CA ARG A 186 2.55 -10.44 13.35
C ARG A 186 1.29 -9.57 13.40
N ALA A 187 1.42 -8.26 13.17
CA ALA A 187 0.28 -7.36 13.11
C ALA A 187 -0.66 -7.76 11.97
N LEU A 188 -0.10 -8.03 10.77
CA LEU A 188 -0.85 -8.52 9.63
C LEU A 188 -1.48 -9.90 9.91
N GLU A 189 -0.75 -10.83 10.51
CA GLU A 189 -1.23 -12.17 10.89
C GLU A 189 -2.36 -12.15 11.92
N LYS A 190 -2.39 -11.19 12.84
CA LYS A 190 -3.53 -11.00 13.78
C LYS A 190 -4.83 -10.62 13.07
N PHE A 191 -4.76 -10.16 11.82
CA PHE A 191 -5.91 -9.99 10.94
C PHE A 191 -6.24 -11.25 10.12
N ASN A 192 -5.66 -12.42 10.45
CA ASN A 192 -6.16 -13.71 9.99
C ASN A 192 -7.58 -13.90 10.53
N VAL A 193 -8.56 -13.63 9.67
CA VAL A 193 -9.91 -14.16 9.84
C VAL A 193 -9.79 -15.67 9.84
N VAL A 194 -10.05 -16.28 10.99
CA VAL A 194 -10.25 -17.73 11.12
C VAL A 194 -11.48 -18.09 10.30
N GLY A 195 -11.31 -19.00 9.35
CA GLY A 195 -12.41 -19.69 8.67
C GLY A 195 -12.83 -19.07 7.33
N GLY A 196 -12.52 -19.80 6.25
CA GLY A 196 -13.48 -20.25 5.22
C GLY A 196 -14.33 -19.27 4.40
N ASP A 197 -14.54 -18.03 4.83
CA ASP A 197 -15.50 -17.12 4.21
C ASP A 197 -14.81 -15.90 3.59
N ASP A 198 -15.40 -15.45 2.49
CA ASP A 198 -15.02 -14.32 1.62
C ASP A 198 -15.00 -12.93 2.31
N ASN A 199 -14.80 -12.88 3.62
CA ASN A 199 -14.60 -11.68 4.43
C ASN A 199 -13.20 -11.04 4.29
N TYR A 200 -12.39 -11.48 3.30
CA TYR A 200 -11.10 -10.87 2.89
C TYR A 200 -11.19 -9.36 2.60
N LEU A 201 -12.41 -8.83 2.49
CA LEU A 201 -12.76 -7.58 1.85
C LEU A 201 -13.06 -6.44 2.85
N LEU A 202 -13.38 -6.75 4.11
CA LEU A 202 -13.92 -5.74 5.06
C LEU A 202 -12.89 -4.76 5.64
N ASN A 203 -11.59 -5.07 5.58
CA ASN A 203 -10.53 -4.19 6.10
C ASN A 203 -9.84 -3.35 5.00
N PHE A 204 -10.36 -3.35 3.77
CA PHE A 204 -9.55 -2.85 2.66
C PHE A 204 -9.29 -1.34 2.68
N LEU A 205 -10.19 -0.48 3.15
CA LEU A 205 -9.90 0.96 3.35
C LEU A 205 -10.94 1.68 4.25
N ASN A 206 -11.85 0.97 4.92
CA ASN A 206 -13.06 1.57 5.52
C ASN A 206 -12.91 2.18 6.92
N ASN A 207 -11.71 2.22 7.51
CA ASN A 207 -11.50 2.91 8.81
C ASN A 207 -11.37 4.44 8.69
N GLU A 208 -12.06 5.07 7.74
CA GLU A 208 -12.27 6.53 7.68
C GLU A 208 -13.58 6.98 8.36
N TYR A 209 -14.32 6.04 8.95
CA TYR A 209 -15.56 6.30 9.71
C TYR A 209 -15.48 5.70 11.12
N ARG A 210 -14.62 6.26 11.95
CA ARG A 210 -14.85 6.38 13.39
C ARG A 210 -14.44 7.78 13.82
#